data_AF-A0AAW6R5Z0-F1
#
_entry.id   AF-A0AAW6R5Z0-F1
#
_cell.length_a   1.000
_cell.length_b   1.000
_cell.length_c   1.000
_cell.angle_alpha   90.00
_cell.angle_beta   90.00
_cell.angle_gamma   90.00
#
_symmetry.space_group_name_H-M   'P 1'
#
loop_
_entity.id
_entity.type
_entity.pdbx_description
1 polymer ?
#
loop_
_entity_poly.entity_id
_entity_poly.type
_entity_poly.pdbx_seq_one_letter_code
_entity_poly.pdbx_strand_id
1 'polypeptide(L)'
;HATIRVMGFLVFPLIAYFLFLSIYLVGSWQPDLLTTQVEFNQNTLHQIWISIPVMVFAFSHTPIISTFAIDRREKYGEHAMDKCKKIMKVAYLIICISVLFFVFSCLLSIPPSYIEAAKEEGVTILSALSMLPNAPAWLSISGIIVAVVAMSKSFLGTYFGVIEGATEVVKTTLQQVGVKKSRAFNRALSIMLV
;
A
#
# COMPACT_ATOMS: atom_id res chain seq x y z
N HIS A 1 8.88 16.73 -8.88
CA HIS A 1 7.48 17.20 -8.98
C HIS A 1 6.60 16.35 -9.90
N ALA A 2 7.01 16.01 -11.14
CA ALA A 2 6.19 15.20 -12.05
C ALA A 2 5.93 13.76 -11.55
N THR A 3 6.97 13.05 -11.09
CA THR A 3 6.87 11.68 -10.56
C THR A 3 5.89 11.56 -9.39
N ILE A 4 5.99 12.43 -8.38
CA ILE A 4 5.06 12.42 -7.23
C ILE A 4 3.60 12.65 -7.66
N ARG A 5 3.37 13.54 -8.63
CA ARG A 5 2.02 13.79 -9.16
C ARG A 5 1.45 12.58 -9.91
N VAL A 6 2.27 11.93 -10.74
CA VAL A 6 1.90 10.69 -11.44
C VAL A 6 1.58 9.58 -10.43
N MET A 7 2.44 9.39 -9.43
CA MET A 7 2.24 8.40 -8.39
C MET A 7 0.97 8.64 -7.56
N GLY A 8 0.68 9.90 -7.20
CA GLY A 8 -0.57 10.27 -6.54
C GLY A 8 -1.79 10.02 -7.42
N PHE A 9 -1.71 10.35 -8.71
CA PHE A 9 -2.79 10.11 -9.66
C PHE A 9 -3.08 8.61 -9.86
N LEU A 10 -2.05 7.77 -9.89
CA LEU A 10 -2.20 6.31 -10.03
C LEU A 10 -2.92 5.64 -8.84
N VAL A 11 -3.21 6.34 -7.73
CA VAL A 11 -4.02 5.76 -6.64
C VAL A 11 -5.45 5.50 -7.13
N PHE A 12 -6.04 6.46 -7.83
CA PHE A 12 -7.44 6.41 -8.26
C PHE A 12 -7.76 5.24 -9.21
N PRO A 13 -6.99 4.99 -10.29
CA PRO A 13 -7.25 3.83 -11.16
C PRO A 13 -7.03 2.50 -10.44
N LEU A 14 -6.09 2.42 -9.48
CA LEU A 14 -5.89 1.20 -8.69
C LEU A 14 -7.10 0.89 -7.79
N ILE A 15 -7.60 1.91 -7.06
CA ILE A 15 -8.80 1.75 -6.22
C ILE A 15 -10.01 1.36 -7.09
N ALA A 16 -10.19 2.04 -8.23
CA ALA A 16 -11.28 1.74 -9.15
C ALA A 16 -11.19 0.30 -9.68
N TYR A 17 -9.99 -0.17 -10.03
CA TYR A 17 -9.76 -1.53 -10.48
C TYR A 17 -10.07 -2.56 -9.38
N PHE A 18 -9.61 -2.34 -8.14
CA PHE A 18 -9.94 -3.24 -7.03
C PHE A 18 -11.44 -3.29 -6.75
N LEU A 19 -12.13 -2.15 -6.75
CA LEU A 19 -13.58 -2.12 -6.60
C LEU A 19 -14.28 -2.84 -7.75
N PHE A 20 -13.85 -2.62 -8.99
CA PHE A 20 -14.39 -3.31 -10.17
C PHE A 20 -14.23 -4.83 -10.06
N LEU A 21 -13.03 -5.31 -9.74
CA LEU A 21 -12.79 -6.73 -9.51
C LEU A 21 -13.63 -7.27 -8.35
N SER A 22 -13.71 -6.54 -7.24
CA SER A 22 -14.49 -6.97 -6.08
C SER A 22 -15.95 -7.20 -6.44
N ILE A 23 -16.54 -6.31 -7.24
CA ILE A 23 -17.91 -6.41 -7.77
C ILE A 23 -18.03 -7.58 -8.76
N TYR A 24 -17.07 -7.74 -9.66
CA TYR A 24 -17.04 -8.86 -10.60
C TYR A 24 -17.02 -10.22 -9.87
N LEU A 25 -16.24 -10.32 -8.80
CA LEU A 25 -16.13 -11.53 -7.98
C LEU A 25 -17.40 -11.83 -7.18
N VAL A 26 -18.32 -10.87 -6.96
CA VAL A 26 -19.59 -11.12 -6.26
C VAL A 26 -20.39 -12.25 -6.92
N GLY A 27 -20.33 -12.36 -8.25
CA GLY A 27 -20.99 -13.45 -8.98
C GLY A 27 -20.39 -14.84 -8.73
N SER A 28 -19.14 -14.90 -8.25
CA SER A 28 -18.42 -16.15 -7.95
C SER A 28 -18.29 -16.44 -6.45
N TRP A 29 -19.01 -15.72 -5.59
CA TRP A 29 -18.95 -15.94 -4.14
C TRP A 29 -19.49 -17.32 -3.75
N GLN A 30 -18.67 -18.07 -3.04
CA GLN A 30 -19.00 -19.35 -2.44
C GLN A 30 -18.91 -19.19 -0.91
N PRO A 31 -20.05 -18.98 -0.22
CA PRO A 31 -20.07 -18.78 1.23
C PRO A 31 -19.46 -19.96 2.01
N ASP A 32 -19.49 -21.16 1.43
CA ASP A 32 -18.91 -22.38 2.01
C ASP A 32 -17.41 -22.24 2.27
N LEU A 33 -16.68 -21.53 1.39
CA LEU A 33 -15.24 -21.28 1.56
C LEU A 33 -14.92 -20.51 2.85
N LEU A 34 -15.83 -19.63 3.29
CA LEU A 34 -15.65 -18.87 4.53
C LEU A 34 -15.71 -19.79 5.75
N THR A 35 -16.54 -20.83 5.71
CA THR A 35 -16.63 -21.80 6.82
C THR A 35 -15.43 -22.73 6.86
N THR A 36 -14.88 -23.14 5.71
CA THR A 36 -13.70 -24.02 5.62
C THR A 36 -12.40 -23.29 5.94
N GLN A 37 -12.30 -21.99 5.62
CA GLN A 37 -11.09 -21.20 5.90
C GLN A 37 -10.98 -20.73 7.36
N VAL A 38 -12.07 -20.76 8.12
CA VAL A 38 -12.13 -20.30 9.52
C VAL A 38 -12.20 -21.50 10.48
N GLU A 39 -11.26 -22.44 10.34
CA GLU A 39 -11.05 -23.47 11.36
C GLU A 39 -10.08 -22.99 12.44
N PHE A 40 -10.57 -22.88 13.67
CA PHE A 40 -9.79 -22.48 14.83
C PHE A 40 -8.96 -23.65 15.37
N ASN A 41 -7.75 -23.83 14.81
CA ASN A 41 -6.75 -24.77 15.31
C ASN A 41 -5.60 -24.05 16.03
N GLN A 42 -4.84 -24.76 16.88
CA GLN A 42 -3.64 -24.20 17.55
C GLN A 42 -2.59 -23.68 16.54
N ASN A 43 -2.47 -24.32 15.38
CA ASN A 43 -1.60 -23.87 14.30
C ASN A 43 -2.03 -22.52 13.71
N THR A 44 -3.34 -22.22 13.71
CA THR A 44 -3.89 -20.94 13.24
C THR A 44 -3.44 -19.77 14.14
N LEU A 45 -3.37 -19.98 15.45
CA LEU A 45 -2.91 -18.95 16.39
C LEU A 45 -1.44 -18.57 16.17
N HIS A 46 -0.58 -19.55 15.91
CA HIS A 46 0.83 -19.30 15.59
C HIS A 46 0.97 -18.54 14.26
N GLN A 47 0.20 -18.93 13.23
CA GLN A 47 0.21 -18.21 11.95
C GLN A 47 -0.28 -16.76 12.07
N ILE A 48 -1.32 -16.51 12.87
CA ILE A 48 -1.82 -15.16 13.16
C ILE A 48 -0.73 -14.35 13.86
N TRP A 49 -0.04 -14.93 14.85
CA TRP A 49 1.04 -14.26 15.58
C TRP A 49 2.16 -13.78 14.65
N ILE A 50 2.61 -14.63 13.74
CA ILE A 50 3.66 -14.28 12.75
C ILE A 50 3.15 -13.26 11.71
N SER A 51 1.84 -13.19 11.46
CA SER A 51 1.24 -12.26 10.50
C SER A 51 1.04 -10.85 11.05
N ILE A 52 0.96 -10.67 12.38
CA ILE A 52 0.76 -9.36 13.01
C ILE A 52 1.86 -8.35 12.63
N PRO A 53 3.18 -8.66 12.78
CA PRO A 53 4.24 -7.72 12.39
C PRO A 53 4.19 -7.35 10.91
N VAL A 54 3.89 -8.32 10.04
CA VAL A 54 3.79 -8.10 8.59
C VAL A 54 2.64 -7.14 8.28
N MET A 55 1.48 -7.31 8.92
CA MET A 55 0.36 -6.38 8.77
C MET A 55 0.69 -4.99 9.30
N VAL A 56 1.30 -4.88 10.47
CA VAL A 56 1.73 -3.58 11.04
C VAL A 56 2.68 -2.86 10.10
N PHE A 57 3.63 -3.58 9.51
CA PHE A 57 4.55 -3.02 8.52
C PHE A 57 3.84 -2.63 7.20
N ALA A 58 2.91 -3.46 6.72
CA ALA A 58 2.15 -3.19 5.50
C ALA A 58 1.26 -1.94 5.62
N PHE A 59 0.76 -1.63 6.82
CA PHE A 59 -0.01 -0.42 7.11
C PHE A 59 0.87 0.77 7.56
N SER A 60 2.19 0.69 7.41
CA SER A 60 3.08 1.80 7.77
C SER A 60 2.98 2.96 6.77
N HIS A 61 2.13 3.93 7.10
CA HIS A 61 1.91 5.15 6.29
C HIS A 61 2.69 6.38 6.80
N THR A 62 3.51 6.19 7.83
CA THR A 62 4.31 7.26 8.48
C THR A 62 5.08 8.13 7.49
N PRO A 63 5.75 7.58 6.45
CA PRO A 63 6.50 8.41 5.49
C PRO A 63 5.61 9.36 4.68
N ILE A 64 4.39 8.94 4.34
CA ILE A 64 3.45 9.72 3.52
C ILE A 64 2.71 10.76 4.37
N ILE A 65 2.36 10.41 5.61
CA ILE A 65 1.64 11.31 6.52
C ILE A 65 2.54 12.48 6.93
N SER A 66 3.82 12.20 7.23
CA SER A 66 4.78 13.24 7.62
C SER A 66 4.96 14.29 6.52
N THR A 67 5.17 13.84 5.29
CA THR A 67 5.38 14.70 4.12
C THR A 67 4.11 15.47 3.74
N PHE A 68 2.93 14.84 3.84
CA PHE A 68 1.64 15.50 3.65
C PHE A 68 1.35 16.57 4.71
N ALA A 69 1.67 16.31 5.98
CA ALA A 69 1.50 17.28 7.07
C ALA A 69 2.40 18.51 6.88
N ILE A 70 3.64 18.30 6.41
CA ILE A 70 4.57 19.39 6.09
C ILE A 70 4.05 20.23 4.91
N ASP A 71 3.66 19.63 3.78
CA ASP A 71 3.10 20.36 2.62
C ASP A 71 1.84 21.17 2.99
N ARG A 72 0.98 20.61 3.84
CA ARG A 72 -0.24 21.31 4.26
C ARG A 72 0.03 22.41 5.26
N ARG A 73 1.00 22.23 6.17
CA ARG A 73 1.44 23.28 7.10
C ARG A 73 2.01 24.49 6.35
N GLU A 74 2.79 24.26 5.29
CA GLU A 74 3.32 25.35 4.44
C GLU A 74 2.22 26.14 3.72
N LYS A 75 1.13 25.49 3.29
CA LYS A 75 0.04 26.15 2.55
C LYS A 75 -1.05 26.79 3.40
N TYR A 76 -1.36 26.24 4.58
CA TYR A 76 -2.56 26.61 5.34
C TYR A 76 -2.29 27.10 6.78
N GLY A 77 -1.03 27.21 7.21
CA GLY A 77 -0.67 27.77 8.51
C GLY A 77 -1.28 27.00 9.69
N GLU A 78 -1.83 27.70 10.69
CA GLU A 78 -2.39 27.09 11.91
C GLU A 78 -3.61 26.19 11.66
N HIS A 79 -4.45 26.48 10.65
CA HIS A 79 -5.63 25.66 10.33
C HIS A 79 -5.31 24.43 9.46
N ALA A 80 -4.03 24.20 9.13
CA ALA A 80 -3.60 23.10 8.26
C ALA A 80 -3.89 21.72 8.86
N MET A 81 -3.69 21.56 10.17
CA MET A 81 -3.79 20.26 10.84
C MET A 81 -5.23 19.72 10.88
N ASP A 82 -6.22 20.59 11.09
CA ASP A 82 -7.63 20.18 11.11
C ASP A 82 -8.13 19.76 9.72
N LYS A 83 -7.73 20.49 8.68
CA LYS A 83 -8.04 20.14 7.29
C LYS A 83 -7.32 18.86 6.87
N CYS A 84 -6.06 18.71 7.25
CA CYS A 84 -5.25 17.51 7.04
C CYS A 84 -5.95 16.28 7.65
N LYS A 85 -6.35 16.37 8.93
CA LYS A 85 -7.06 15.28 9.63
C LYS A 85 -8.36 14.89 8.94
N LYS A 86 -9.18 15.86 8.48
CA LYS A 86 -10.42 15.58 7.75
C LYS A 86 -10.16 14.86 6.43
N ILE A 87 -9.20 15.34 5.63
CA ILE A 87 -8.85 14.73 4.35
C ILE A 87 -8.31 13.30 4.57
N MET A 88 -7.39 13.13 5.53
CA MET A 88 -6.83 11.83 5.86
C MET A 88 -7.89 10.85 6.33
N LYS A 89 -8.85 11.28 7.17
CA LYS A 89 -9.94 10.42 7.63
C LYS A 89 -10.79 9.90 6.46
N VAL A 90 -11.15 10.77 5.52
CA VAL A 90 -11.94 10.37 4.33
C VAL A 90 -11.13 9.46 3.42
N ALA A 91 -9.87 9.79 3.15
CA ALA A 91 -8.99 8.97 2.32
C ALA A 91 -8.79 7.57 2.92
N TYR A 92 -8.53 7.49 4.22
CA TYR A 92 -8.39 6.22 4.93
C TYR A 92 -9.67 5.39 4.89
N LEU A 93 -10.83 6.02 5.09
CA LEU A 93 -12.12 5.34 5.00
C LEU A 93 -12.34 4.72 3.61
N ILE A 94 -12.08 5.47 2.53
CA ILE A 94 -12.23 4.98 1.16
C ILE A 94 -11.28 3.81 0.89
N ILE A 95 -10.01 3.94 1.25
CA ILE A 95 -9.01 2.88 1.06
C ILE A 95 -9.41 1.64 1.86
N CYS A 96 -9.74 1.81 3.14
CA CYS A 96 -10.13 0.73 4.02
C CYS A 96 -11.33 -0.04 3.48
N ILE A 97 -12.41 0.65 3.10
CA ILE A 97 -13.61 0.00 2.53
C ILE A 97 -13.25 -0.74 1.23
N SER A 98 -12.52 -0.09 0.31
CA SER A 98 -12.19 -0.71 -0.98
C SER A 98 -11.30 -1.94 -0.85
N VAL A 99 -10.27 -1.89 0.01
CA VAL A 99 -9.34 -3.00 0.21
C VAL A 99 -10.00 -4.13 0.99
N LEU A 100 -10.76 -3.83 2.06
CA LEU A 100 -11.47 -4.87 2.81
C LEU A 100 -12.52 -5.57 1.95
N PHE A 101 -13.26 -4.83 1.13
CA PHE A 101 -14.21 -5.41 0.19
C PHE A 101 -13.52 -6.33 -0.83
N PHE A 102 -12.37 -5.91 -1.35
CA PHE A 102 -11.57 -6.75 -2.24
C PHE A 102 -11.04 -8.03 -1.57
N VAL A 103 -10.49 -7.92 -0.36
CA VAL A 103 -10.02 -9.07 0.40
C VAL A 103 -11.16 -10.05 0.66
N PHE A 104 -12.33 -9.55 1.08
CA PHE A 104 -13.51 -10.37 1.32
C PHE A 104 -13.99 -11.07 0.04
N SER A 105 -14.05 -10.34 -1.08
CA SER A 105 -14.40 -10.92 -2.38
C SER A 105 -13.42 -12.03 -2.80
N CYS A 106 -12.12 -11.84 -2.59
CA CYS A 106 -11.11 -12.86 -2.88
C CYS A 106 -11.25 -14.09 -1.99
N LEU A 107 -11.46 -13.93 -0.67
CA LEU A 107 -11.66 -15.05 0.25
C LEU A 107 -12.87 -15.91 -0.13
N LEU A 108 -13.97 -15.27 -0.54
CA LEU A 108 -15.18 -15.96 -0.97
C LEU A 108 -15.11 -16.55 -2.37
N SER A 109 -14.14 -16.18 -3.20
CA SER A 109 -14.06 -16.65 -4.60
C SER A 109 -12.90 -17.59 -4.87
N ILE A 110 -11.82 -17.52 -4.08
CA ILE A 110 -10.59 -18.29 -4.29
C ILE A 110 -10.50 -19.41 -3.25
N PRO A 111 -10.46 -20.70 -3.67
CA PRO A 111 -10.24 -21.80 -2.76
C PRO A 111 -8.86 -21.72 -2.06
N PRO A 112 -8.75 -22.19 -0.80
CA PRO A 112 -7.54 -22.04 0.00
C PRO A 112 -6.29 -22.69 -0.63
N SER A 113 -6.44 -23.77 -1.40
CA SER A 113 -5.32 -24.43 -2.09
C SER A 113 -4.58 -23.51 -3.05
N TYR A 114 -5.30 -22.63 -3.76
CA TYR A 114 -4.69 -21.66 -4.67
C TYR A 114 -4.02 -20.50 -3.92
N ILE A 115 -4.52 -20.14 -2.74
CA ILE A 115 -3.92 -19.11 -1.88
C ILE A 115 -2.60 -19.64 -1.29
N GLU A 116 -2.59 -20.89 -0.84
CA GLU A 116 -1.37 -21.55 -0.33
C GLU A 116 -0.32 -21.71 -1.42
N ALA A 117 -0.69 -22.22 -2.60
CA ALA A 117 0.21 -22.31 -3.74
C ALA A 117 0.79 -20.93 -4.12
N ALA A 118 -0.05 -19.90 -4.18
CA ALA A 118 0.41 -18.55 -4.49
C ALA A 118 1.37 -17.99 -3.41
N LYS A 119 1.13 -18.32 -2.14
CA LYS A 119 2.01 -17.94 -1.02
C LYS A 119 3.35 -18.67 -1.10
N GLU A 120 3.37 -19.95 -1.45
CA GLU A 120 4.60 -20.74 -1.63
C GLU A 120 5.44 -20.23 -2.81
N GLU A 121 4.80 -19.86 -3.92
CA GLU A 121 5.46 -19.25 -5.06
C GLU A 121 5.84 -17.76 -4.84
N GLY A 122 5.33 -17.14 -3.76
CA GLY A 122 5.54 -15.72 -3.47
C GLY A 122 4.88 -14.79 -4.49
N VAL A 123 3.84 -15.26 -5.19
CA VAL A 123 3.10 -14.46 -6.18
C VAL A 123 1.94 -13.71 -5.54
N THR A 124 1.46 -12.66 -6.22
CA THR A 124 0.37 -11.85 -5.70
C THR A 124 -0.98 -12.58 -5.75
N ILE A 125 -1.93 -12.18 -4.90
CA ILE A 125 -3.31 -12.72 -4.92
C ILE A 125 -4.00 -12.53 -6.28
N LEU A 126 -3.61 -11.48 -7.02
CA LEU A 126 -4.09 -11.21 -8.37
C LEU A 126 -3.61 -12.27 -9.37
N SER A 127 -2.40 -12.79 -9.16
CA SER A 127 -1.86 -13.95 -9.88
C SER A 127 -2.62 -15.22 -9.50
N ALA A 128 -2.88 -15.43 -8.20
CA ALA A 128 -3.66 -16.57 -7.71
C ALA A 128 -5.07 -16.63 -8.35
N LEU A 129 -5.72 -15.47 -8.48
CA LEU A 129 -7.02 -15.34 -9.14
C LEU A 129 -6.97 -15.74 -10.63
N SER A 130 -5.85 -15.52 -11.30
CA SER A 130 -5.65 -15.92 -12.70
C SER A 130 -5.34 -17.40 -12.90
N MET A 131 -4.98 -18.12 -11.83
CA MET A 131 -4.74 -19.57 -11.84
C MET A 131 -6.03 -20.40 -11.73
N LEU A 132 -7.16 -19.75 -11.41
CA LEU A 132 -8.44 -20.44 -11.28
C LEU A 132 -8.90 -21.04 -12.62
N PRO A 133 -9.52 -22.23 -12.59
CA PRO A 133 -10.14 -22.80 -13.77
C PRO A 133 -11.28 -21.87 -14.24
N ASN A 134 -11.25 -21.48 -15.51
CA ASN A 134 -12.13 -20.49 -16.14
C ASN A 134 -11.84 -19.02 -15.84
N ALA A 135 -10.67 -18.68 -15.27
CA ALA A 135 -10.24 -17.29 -15.19
C ALA A 135 -10.17 -16.67 -16.60
N PRO A 136 -10.83 -15.52 -16.84
CA PRO A 136 -10.83 -14.92 -18.17
C PRO A 136 -9.43 -14.36 -18.50
N ALA A 137 -9.01 -14.47 -19.77
CA ALA A 137 -7.66 -14.09 -20.19
C ALA A 137 -7.30 -12.62 -19.88
N TRP A 138 -8.29 -11.72 -19.90
CA TRP A 138 -8.07 -10.31 -19.55
C TRP A 138 -7.62 -10.13 -18.10
N LEU A 139 -8.01 -11.02 -17.18
CA LEU A 139 -7.70 -10.95 -15.76
C LEU A 139 -6.24 -11.27 -15.46
N SER A 140 -5.66 -12.22 -16.20
CA SER A 140 -4.24 -12.55 -16.07
C SER A 140 -3.35 -11.35 -16.49
N ILE A 141 -3.66 -10.74 -17.64
CA ILE A 141 -2.90 -9.60 -18.17
C ILE A 141 -3.06 -8.38 -17.28
N SER A 142 -4.31 -8.01 -16.96
CA SER A 142 -4.58 -6.85 -16.10
C SER A 142 -4.07 -7.05 -14.67
N GLY A 143 -4.12 -8.27 -14.15
CA GLY A 143 -3.58 -8.63 -12.85
C GLY A 143 -2.08 -8.38 -12.73
N ILE A 144 -1.30 -8.85 -13.70
CA ILE A 144 0.16 -8.63 -13.70
C ILE A 144 0.49 -7.14 -13.79
N ILE A 145 -0.16 -6.40 -14.69
CA ILE A 145 0.08 -4.97 -14.87
C ILE A 145 -0.22 -4.20 -13.57
N VAL A 146 -1.38 -4.47 -12.96
CA VAL A 146 -1.79 -3.83 -11.71
C VAL A 146 -0.85 -4.18 -10.57
N ALA A 147 -0.40 -5.44 -10.47
CA ALA A 147 0.56 -5.88 -9.47
C ALA A 147 1.89 -5.13 -9.57
N VAL A 148 2.47 -5.02 -10.78
CA VAL A 148 3.73 -4.29 -11.02
C VAL A 148 3.57 -2.81 -10.69
N VAL A 149 2.46 -2.20 -11.12
CA VAL A 149 2.16 -0.80 -10.86
C VAL A 149 2.00 -0.54 -9.36
N ALA A 150 1.26 -1.39 -8.64
CA ALA A 150 1.04 -1.27 -7.21
C ALA A 150 2.35 -1.43 -6.42
N MET A 151 3.16 -2.44 -6.75
CA MET A 151 4.46 -2.68 -6.11
C MET A 151 5.42 -1.50 -6.34
N SER A 152 5.54 -1.05 -7.59
CA SER A 152 6.41 0.07 -7.96
C SER A 152 6.00 1.37 -7.25
N LYS A 153 4.69 1.62 -7.18
CA LYS A 153 4.13 2.78 -6.49
C LYS A 153 4.37 2.73 -4.98
N SER A 154 4.20 1.56 -4.36
CA SER A 154 4.48 1.36 -2.93
C SER A 154 5.96 1.58 -2.61
N PHE A 155 6.85 0.97 -3.40
CA PHE A 155 8.30 1.12 -3.26
C PHE A 155 8.74 2.58 -3.34
N LEU A 156 8.37 3.28 -4.41
CA LEU A 156 8.76 4.67 -4.63
C LEU A 156 8.16 5.61 -3.57
N GLY A 157 6.96 5.32 -3.05
CA GLY A 157 6.33 6.11 -1.99
C GLY A 157 7.14 6.06 -0.68
N THR A 158 7.57 4.87 -0.28
CA THR A 158 8.45 4.69 0.88
C THR A 158 9.84 5.25 0.61
N TYR A 159 10.40 5.01 -0.58
CA TYR A 159 11.72 5.51 -0.97
C TYR A 159 11.83 7.04 -0.91
N PHE A 160 10.88 7.76 -1.49
CA PHE A 160 10.87 9.23 -1.42
C PHE A 160 10.63 9.72 0.01
N GLY A 161 9.78 9.06 0.78
CA GLY A 161 9.58 9.40 2.19
C GLY A 161 10.85 9.22 3.04
N VAL A 162 11.62 8.16 2.80
CA VAL A 162 12.92 7.93 3.48
C VAL A 162 13.94 8.98 3.06
N ILE A 163 14.05 9.30 1.76
CA ILE A 163 14.96 10.35 1.28
C ILE A 163 14.62 11.70 1.91
N GLU A 164 13.35 12.09 1.93
CA GLU A 164 12.92 13.36 2.51
C GLU A 164 13.21 13.41 4.02
N GLY A 165 12.96 12.30 4.73
CA GLY A 165 13.36 12.14 6.13
C GLY A 165 14.86 12.29 6.36
N ALA A 166 15.67 11.58 5.56
CA ALA A 166 17.13 11.62 5.65
C ALA A 166 17.69 13.01 5.32
N THR A 167 17.13 13.70 4.30
CA THR A 167 17.53 15.06 3.95
C THR A 167 17.28 16.04 5.09
N GLU A 168 16.13 15.97 5.79
CA GLU A 168 15.86 16.85 6.93
C GLU A 168 16.72 16.52 8.16
N VAL A 169 17.02 15.25 8.42
CA VAL A 169 17.98 14.86 9.46
C VAL A 169 19.36 15.45 9.18
N VAL A 170 19.89 15.24 7.96
CA VAL A 170 21.19 15.78 7.52
C VAL A 170 21.23 17.30 7.64
N LYS A 171 20.18 17.99 7.20
CA LYS A 171 20.07 19.45 7.28
C LYS A 171 20.06 19.94 8.73
N THR A 172 19.35 19.25 9.63
CA THR A 172 19.30 19.60 11.06
C THR A 172 20.67 19.41 11.71
N THR A 173 21.34 18.29 11.44
CA THR A 173 22.70 18.02 11.96
C THR A 173 23.72 19.03 11.43
N LEU A 174 23.70 19.37 10.13
CA LEU A 174 24.59 20.37 9.55
C LEU A 174 24.36 21.78 10.13
N GLN A 175 23.11 22.13 10.44
CA GLN A 175 22.79 23.39 11.12
C GLN A 175 23.30 23.42 12.55
N GLN A 176 23.21 22.31 13.30
CA GLN A 176 23.78 22.18 14.65
C GLN A 176 25.31 22.27 14.67
N VAL A 177 25.98 21.79 13.61
CA VAL A 177 27.44 21.86 13.44
C VAL A 177 27.90 23.22 12.86
N GLY A 178 26.97 24.15 12.60
CA GLY A 178 27.29 25.52 12.14
C GLY A 178 27.68 25.64 10.66
N VAL A 179 27.53 24.57 9.87
CA VAL A 179 27.89 24.55 8.44
C VAL A 179 26.66 24.89 7.60
N LYS A 180 26.53 26.17 7.21
CA LYS A 180 25.54 26.61 6.21
C LYS A 180 26.08 26.36 4.80
N LYS A 181 25.81 25.20 4.19
CA LYS A 181 26.03 24.98 2.74
C LYS A 181 24.77 24.57 1.97
N SER A 182 24.87 24.81 0.65
CA SER A 182 23.79 24.86 -0.35
C SER A 182 22.91 23.60 -0.45
N ARG A 183 21.64 23.80 -0.83
CA ARG A 183 20.59 22.79 -1.06
C ARG A 183 21.05 21.57 -1.88
N ALA A 184 21.96 21.76 -2.84
CA ALA A 184 22.48 20.68 -3.68
C ALA A 184 23.40 19.70 -2.93
N PHE A 185 24.17 20.20 -1.95
CA PHE A 185 25.10 19.38 -1.15
C PHE A 185 24.33 18.48 -0.19
N ASN A 186 23.30 19.02 0.49
CA ASN A 186 22.48 18.23 1.43
C ASN A 186 21.72 17.11 0.71
N ARG A 187 21.23 17.37 -0.51
CA ARG A 187 20.53 16.37 -1.32
C ARG A 187 21.48 15.27 -1.83
N ALA A 188 22.71 15.63 -2.21
CA ALA A 188 23.73 14.66 -2.61
C ALA A 188 24.18 13.78 -1.44
N LEU A 189 24.37 14.35 -0.24
CA LEU A 189 24.75 13.61 0.95
C LEU A 189 23.64 12.64 1.40
N SER A 190 22.36 13.06 1.35
CA SER A 190 21.25 12.16 1.69
C SER A 190 21.07 11.00 0.70
N ILE A 191 21.46 11.16 -0.57
CA ILE A 191 21.47 10.05 -1.55
C ILE A 191 22.66 9.11 -1.30
N MET A 192 23.76 9.61 -0.73
CA MET A 192 24.94 8.79 -0.41
C MET A 192 24.78 8.00 0.91
N LEU A 193 23.85 8.41 1.78
CA LEU A 193 23.58 7.82 3.09
C LEU A 193 22.49 6.74 3.05
N VAL A 194 21.68 6.71 1.98
CA VAL A 194 20.63 5.72 1.68
C VAL A 194 21.17 4.71 0.69
#